data_AF-A0A7Z2T662-F1
#
_entry.id   AF-A0A7Z2T662-F1
#
_cell.length_a   1.000
_cell.length_b   1.000
_cell.length_c   1.000
_cell.angle_alpha   90.00
_cell.angle_beta   90.00
_cell.angle_gamma   90.00
#
_symmetry.space_group_name_H-M   'P 1'
#
loop_
_entity.id
_entity.type
_entity.pdbx_description
1 polymer ?
#
loop_
_entity_poly.entity_id
_entity_poly.type
_entity_poly.pdbx_seq_one_letter_code
_entity_poly.pdbx_strand_id
1 'polypeptide(L)'
;MKKFPRKFQYPLMVSMVLPTMLLSMPAIMVSKTLPVDGEFFDAWVNAVSQMVPSALLLLAIVAPTVRLFVTRVLVEPEVKSVS
;
A
#
# COMPACT_ATOMS: atom_id res chain seq x y z
N MET A 1 -15.14 -21.53 8.79
CA MET A 1 -14.57 -20.23 8.36
C MET A 1 -14.83 -20.05 6.86
N LYS A 2 -15.61 -19.03 6.44
CA LYS A 2 -15.93 -18.79 5.02
C LYS A 2 -14.76 -18.08 4.34
N LYS A 3 -14.24 -18.69 3.26
CA LYS A 3 -13.06 -18.19 2.51
C LYS A 3 -13.42 -16.94 1.71
N PHE A 4 -12.56 -15.92 1.76
CA PHE A 4 -12.72 -14.66 1.03
C PHE A 4 -12.65 -14.90 -0.50
N PRO A 5 -13.49 -14.25 -1.33
CA PRO A 5 -13.47 -14.45 -2.78
C PRO A 5 -12.09 -14.11 -3.37
N ARG A 6 -11.48 -15.02 -4.14
CA ARG A 6 -10.14 -14.87 -4.75
C ARG A 6 -9.95 -13.55 -5.52
N LYS A 7 -11.03 -13.03 -6.12
CA LYS A 7 -11.07 -11.74 -6.84
C LYS A 7 -10.69 -10.51 -6.00
N PHE A 8 -10.78 -10.60 -4.67
CA PHE A 8 -10.41 -9.52 -3.74
C PHE A 8 -9.18 -9.85 -2.89
N GLN A 9 -8.65 -11.08 -2.95
CA GLN A 9 -7.48 -11.45 -2.13
C GLN A 9 -6.24 -10.64 -2.49
N TYR A 10 -5.98 -10.43 -3.78
CA TYR A 10 -4.81 -9.68 -4.22
C TYR A 10 -4.90 -8.18 -3.92
N PRO A 11 -5.99 -7.46 -4.27
CA PRO A 11 -6.14 -6.05 -3.92
C PRO A 11 -6.10 -5.81 -2.40
N LEU A 12 -6.71 -6.71 -1.62
CA LEU A 12 -6.83 -6.57 -0.17
C LEU A 12 -5.52 -6.94 0.55
N MET A 13 -4.78 -7.96 0.06
CA MET A 13 -3.40 -8.20 0.52
C MET A 13 -2.48 -7.03 0.20
N VAL A 14 -2.54 -6.50 -1.02
CA VAL A 14 -1.71 -5.36 -1.43
C VAL A 14 -2.02 -4.14 -0.56
N SER A 15 -3.30 -3.84 -0.29
CA SER A 15 -3.67 -2.72 0.58
C SER A 15 -3.35 -2.93 2.07
N MET A 16 -3.23 -4.16 2.55
CA MET A 16 -2.92 -4.43 3.96
C MET A 16 -1.41 -4.63 4.21
N VAL A 17 -0.70 -5.27 3.28
CA VAL A 17 0.71 -5.64 3.44
C VAL A 17 1.64 -4.50 3.06
N LEU A 18 1.34 -3.73 2.01
CA LEU A 18 2.20 -2.59 1.63
C LEU A 18 2.29 -1.53 2.73
N PRO A 19 1.18 -1.06 3.34
CA PRO A 19 1.29 -0.04 4.39
C PRO A 19 2.00 -0.56 5.63
N THR A 20 1.76 -1.82 6.01
CA THR A 20 2.42 -2.41 7.18
C THR A 20 3.92 -2.57 6.95
N MET A 21 4.36 -2.99 5.77
CA MET A 21 5.80 -3.04 5.45
C MET A 21 6.44 -1.65 5.30
N LEU A 22 5.74 -0.70 4.68
CA LEU A 22 6.24 0.66 4.48
C LEU A 22 6.34 1.46 5.79
N LEU A 23 5.43 1.23 6.74
CA LEU A 23 5.41 1.94 8.03
C LEU A 23 6.26 1.26 9.11
N SER A 24 6.45 -0.06 9.03
CA SER A 24 7.23 -0.81 10.02
C SER A 24 8.72 -0.54 9.93
N MET A 25 9.29 -0.38 8.73
CA MET A 25 10.73 -0.10 8.58
C MET A 25 11.17 1.24 9.20
N PRO A 26 10.48 2.37 8.95
CA PRO A 26 10.74 3.62 9.65
C PRO A 26 10.58 3.51 11.17
N ALA A 27 9.55 2.80 11.64
CA ALA A 27 9.31 2.59 13.07
C ALA A 27 10.44 1.78 13.73
N ILE A 28 10.90 0.70 13.09
CA ILE A 28 12.02 -0.12 13.58
C ILE A 28 13.31 0.69 13.58
N MET A 29 13.58 1.45 12.52
CA MET A 29 14.79 2.28 12.43
C MET A 29 14.82 3.32 13.55
N VAL A 30 13.73 4.09 13.71
CA VAL A 30 13.61 5.08 14.78
C VAL A 30 13.76 4.42 16.14
N SER A 31 13.13 3.27 16.40
CA SER A 31 13.29 2.57 17.69
C SER A 31 14.72 2.16 18.03
N LYS A 32 15.60 2.02 17.02
CA LYS A 32 17.01 1.61 17.19
C LYS A 32 17.98 2.79 17.22
N THR A 33 17.65 3.89 16.57
CA THR A 33 18.56 5.04 16.39
C THR A 33 18.17 6.24 17.23
N LEU A 34 17.03 6.20 17.93
CA LEU A 34 16.57 7.30 18.76
C LEU A 34 17.50 7.48 19.98
N PRO A 35 17.95 8.71 20.27
CA PRO A 35 18.68 9.02 21.50
C PRO A 35 17.83 8.72 22.74
N VAL A 36 18.47 8.53 23.90
CA VAL A 36 17.83 8.17 25.18
C VAL A 36 16.70 9.14 25.58
N ASP A 37 16.81 10.41 25.20
CA ASP A 37 15.82 11.46 25.48
C ASP A 37 15.00 11.88 24.24
N GLY A 38 15.04 11.10 23.16
CA GLY A 38 14.34 11.43 21.92
C GLY A 38 12.84 11.13 21.98
N GLU A 39 12.03 11.99 21.36
CA GLU A 39 10.59 11.73 21.20
C GLU A 39 10.34 10.80 20.01
N PHE A 40 9.91 9.57 20.30
CA PHE A 40 9.72 8.52 19.30
C PHE A 40 8.70 8.88 18.22
N PHE A 41 7.57 9.47 18.63
CA PHE A 41 6.47 9.78 17.71
C PHE A 41 6.90 10.85 16.69
N ASP A 42 7.55 11.91 17.14
CA ASP A 42 8.04 12.98 16.27
C ASP A 42 9.12 12.49 15.29
N ALA A 43 10.06 11.67 15.77
CA ALA A 43 11.08 11.08 14.91
C ALA A 43 10.49 10.11 13.87
N TRP A 44 9.47 9.32 14.26
CA TRP A 44 8.77 8.42 13.34
C TRP A 44 7.94 9.18 12.30
N VAL A 45 7.18 10.20 12.71
CA VAL A 45 6.39 11.04 11.80
C VAL A 45 7.31 11.78 10.82
N ASN A 46 8.46 12.27 11.27
CA ASN A 46 9.45 12.89 10.39
C ASN A 46 10.04 11.89 9.38
N ALA A 47 10.38 10.68 9.81
CA ALA A 47 10.87 9.64 8.90
C ALA A 47 9.82 9.23 7.86
N VAL A 48 8.54 9.13 8.26
CA VAL A 48 7.44 8.82 7.35
C VAL A 48 7.17 9.99 6.39
N SER A 49 7.17 11.23 6.88
CA SER A 49 6.89 12.42 6.06
C SER A 49 7.94 12.64 4.97
N GLN A 50 9.20 12.29 5.23
CA GLN A 50 10.28 12.30 4.22
C GLN A 50 10.05 11.28 3.10
N MET A 51 9.32 10.19 3.37
CA MET A 51 8.96 9.18 2.37
C MET A 51 7.66 9.49 1.61
N VAL A 52 6.85 10.45 2.09
CA VAL A 52 5.57 10.80 1.46
C VAL A 52 5.74 11.31 0.02
N PRO A 53 6.67 12.22 -0.33
CA PRO A 53 6.79 12.73 -1.70
C PRO A 53 7.06 11.63 -2.73
N SER A 54 7.97 10.71 -2.44
CA SER A 54 8.30 9.58 -3.32
C SER A 54 7.17 8.55 -3.36
N ALA A 55 6.49 8.30 -2.24
CA ALA A 55 5.32 7.43 -2.19
C ALA A 55 4.15 7.99 -3.01
N LEU A 56 3.92 9.30 -3.02
CA LEU A 56 2.90 9.96 -3.83
C LEU A 56 3.21 9.85 -5.33
N LEU A 57 4.48 10.03 -5.73
CA LEU A 57 4.91 9.81 -7.12
C LEU A 57 4.70 8.36 -7.56
N LEU A 58 5.02 7.39 -6.68
CA LEU A 58 4.75 5.98 -6.94
C LEU A 58 3.25 5.70 -7.03
N LEU A 59 2.44 6.24 -6.11
CA LEU A 59 0.98 6.09 -6.17
C LEU A 59 0.39 6.66 -7.46
N ALA A 60 0.91 7.78 -7.96
CA ALA A 60 0.48 8.36 -9.23
C ALA A 60 0.70 7.43 -10.43
N ILE A 61 1.67 6.51 -10.37
CA ILE A 61 1.96 5.50 -11.41
C ILE A 61 1.25 4.18 -11.11
N VAL A 62 1.28 3.74 -9.85
CA VAL A 62 0.74 2.45 -9.42
C VAL A 62 -0.78 2.47 -9.48
N ALA A 63 -1.46 3.55 -9.07
CA ALA A 63 -2.91 3.64 -9.13
C ALA A 63 -3.50 3.46 -10.54
N PRO A 64 -3.04 4.19 -11.58
CA PRO A 64 -3.53 3.97 -12.95
C PRO A 64 -3.07 2.62 -13.52
N THR A 65 -1.85 2.17 -13.23
CA THR A 65 -1.35 0.87 -13.70
C THR A 65 -2.17 -0.28 -13.13
N VAL A 66 -2.44 -0.27 -11.82
CA VAL A 66 -3.29 -1.26 -11.16
C VAL A 66 -4.72 -1.16 -11.68
N ARG A 67 -5.27 0.04 -11.87
CA ARG A 67 -6.60 0.21 -12.47
C ARG A 67 -6.68 -0.39 -13.88
N LEU A 68 -5.68 -0.12 -14.73
CA LEU A 68 -5.61 -0.65 -16.09
C LEU A 68 -5.40 -2.16 -16.09
N PHE A 69 -4.51 -2.68 -15.25
CA PHE A 69 -4.24 -4.11 -15.13
C PHE A 69 -5.47 -4.87 -14.62
N VAL A 70 -6.14 -4.34 -13.59
CA VAL A 70 -7.37 -4.95 -13.07
C VAL A 70 -8.47 -4.94 -14.13
N THR A 71 -8.72 -3.79 -14.76
CA THR A 71 -9.81 -3.67 -15.74
C THR A 71 -9.56 -4.41 -17.06
N ARG A 72 -8.30 -4.64 -17.45
CA ARG A 72 -7.97 -5.26 -18.75
C ARG A 72 -7.47 -6.69 -18.66
N VAL A 73 -6.90 -7.10 -17.52
CA VAL A 73 -6.27 -8.43 -17.36
C VAL A 73 -7.03 -9.30 -16.36
N LEU A 74 -7.65 -8.72 -15.32
CA LEU A 74 -8.29 -9.49 -14.24
C LEU A 74 -9.82 -9.50 -14.30
N VAL A 75 -10.43 -8.50 -14.92
CA VAL A 75 -11.89 -8.41 -15.10
C VAL A 75 -12.22 -8.81 -16.53
N GLU A 76 -13.00 -9.89 -16.70
CA GLU A 76 -13.57 -10.23 -18.01
C GLU A 76 -14.44 -9.07 -18.49
N PRO A 77 -14.33 -8.65 -19.77
CA PRO A 77 -15.21 -7.62 -20.30
C PRO A 77 -16.65 -8.08 -20.11
N GLU A 78 -17.55 -7.17 -19.66
CA GLU A 78 -18.97 -7.49 -19.62
C GLU A 78 -19.38 -7.92 -21.03
N VAL A 79 -19.65 -9.22 -21.19
CA VAL A 79 -20.27 -9.74 -22.40
C VAL A 79 -21.61 -9.03 -22.47
N LYS A 80 -21.73 -8.01 -23.32
CA LYS A 80 -23.02 -7.47 -23.73
C LYS A 80 -23.81 -8.67 -24.26
N SER A 81 -24.74 -9.17 -23.46
CA SER A 81 -25.83 -9.98 -23.99
C SER A 81 -26.59 -9.06 -24.93
N VAL A 82 -26.27 -9.14 -26.22
CA VAL A 82 -27.18 -8.70 -27.27
C VAL A 82 -28.36 -9.67 -27.17
N SER A 83 -29.41 -9.24 -26.49
CA SER A 83 -30.75 -9.81 -26.59
C SER A 83 -31.57 -8.93 -27.51
#